data_AF-A0A538IB11-F1
#
_entry.id   AF-A0A538IB11-F1
#
_cell.length_a   1.000
_cell.length_b   1.000
_cell.length_c   1.000
_cell.angle_alpha   90.00
_cell.angle_beta   90.00
_cell.angle_gamma   90.00
#
_symmetry.space_group_name_H-M   'P 1'
#
loop_
_entity.id
_entity.type
_entity.pdbx_description
1 polymer ?
#
loop_
_entity_poly.entity_id
_entity_poly.type
_entity_poly.pdbx_seq_one_letter_code
_entity_poly.pdbx_strand_id
1 'polypeptide(L)'
;MAIARVVSFEGVSKDRIEQMKREMNEGQPPEGLDATELVVLHDPESEKSLAIVFFETDEAYRRGDEILDAMPAGDTPGKRASVTRYDVAMRMTT
;
A
#
# COMPACT_ATOMS: atom_id res chain seq x y z
N MET A 1 -6.45 10.31 14.55
CA MET A 1 -7.48 10.16 13.49
C MET A 1 -6.88 9.20 12.47
N ALA A 2 -7.61 8.18 12.02
CA ALA A 2 -7.03 7.25 11.07
C ALA A 2 -6.82 7.93 9.71
N ILE A 3 -5.62 7.80 9.15
CA ILE A 3 -5.22 8.33 7.84
C ILE A 3 -4.99 7.14 6.92
N ALA A 4 -5.45 7.23 5.68
CA ALA A 4 -5.18 6.25 4.65
C ALA A 4 -4.31 6.85 3.55
N ARG A 5 -3.19 6.19 3.25
CA ARG A 5 -2.42 6.39 2.03
C ARG A 5 -2.93 5.40 0.99
N VAL A 6 -3.53 5.91 -0.08
CA VAL A 6 -4.04 5.08 -1.19
C VAL A 6 -3.14 5.28 -2.39
N VAL A 7 -2.63 4.18 -2.93
CA VAL A 7 -1.73 4.18 -4.08
C VAL A 7 -2.32 3.34 -5.19
N SER A 8 -2.40 3.89 -6.40
CA SER A 8 -2.79 3.12 -7.59
C SER A 8 -1.56 2.66 -8.36
N PHE A 9 -1.60 1.42 -8.81
CA PHE A 9 -0.59 0.81 -9.67
C PHE A 9 -1.22 0.33 -10.97
N GLU A 10 -0.48 0.44 -12.06
CA GLU A 10 -0.82 -0.06 -13.40
C GLU A 10 0.18 -1.13 -13.84
N GLY A 11 -0.26 -2.01 -14.75
CA GLY A 11 0.56 -3.12 -15.27
C GLY A 11 0.79 -4.22 -14.22
N VAL A 12 -0.19 -4.44 -13.35
CA VAL A 12 -0.10 -5.39 -12.24
C VAL A 12 -0.71 -6.73 -12.68
N SER A 13 0.16 -7.69 -13.00
CA SER A 13 -0.26 -9.04 -13.36
C SER A 13 -0.67 -9.85 -12.13
N LYS A 14 -1.47 -10.90 -12.36
CA LYS A 14 -1.83 -11.87 -11.31
C LYS A 14 -0.59 -12.55 -10.71
N ASP A 15 0.37 -12.95 -11.55
CA ASP A 15 1.60 -13.60 -11.10
C ASP A 15 2.43 -12.68 -10.19
N ARG A 16 2.46 -11.38 -10.48
CA ARG A 16 3.15 -10.40 -9.64
C ARG A 16 2.48 -10.25 -8.27
N ILE A 17 1.15 -10.26 -8.19
CA ILE A 17 0.42 -10.27 -6.92
C ILE A 17 0.72 -11.53 -6.10
N GLU A 18 0.71 -12.71 -6.74
CA GLU A 18 1.03 -13.95 -6.04
C GLU A 18 2.49 -14.00 -5.56
N GLN A 19 3.42 -13.43 -6.33
CA GLN A 19 4.80 -13.23 -5.87
C GLN A 19 4.87 -12.32 -4.65
N MET A 20 4.21 -11.16 -4.71
CA MET A 20 4.21 -10.19 -3.63
C MET A 20 3.59 -10.75 -2.35
N LYS A 21 2.52 -11.56 -2.45
CA LYS A 21 1.96 -12.26 -1.27
C LYS A 21 2.98 -13.16 -0.58
N ARG A 22 3.83 -13.86 -1.35
CA ARG A 22 4.92 -14.68 -0.79
C ARG A 22 5.98 -13.79 -0.12
N GLU A 23 6.43 -12.76 -0.82
CA GLU A 23 7.40 -11.78 -0.30
C GLU A 23 6.92 -11.11 0.99
N MET A 24 5.63 -10.77 1.09
CA MET A 24 5.04 -10.16 2.29
C MET A 24 4.84 -11.15 3.44
N ASN A 25 4.55 -12.42 3.17
CA ASN A 25 4.42 -13.44 4.20
C ASN A 25 5.78 -13.86 4.78
N GLU A 26 6.84 -13.79 3.98
CA GLU A 26 8.21 -14.14 4.37
C GLU A 26 9.01 -12.93 4.88
N GLY A 27 8.65 -11.73 4.40
CA GLY A 27 9.32 -10.48 4.71
C GLY A 27 8.80 -9.80 5.97
N GLN A 28 9.57 -8.81 6.42
CA GLN A 28 9.12 -7.86 7.44
C GLN A 28 8.72 -6.55 6.76
N PRO A 29 7.78 -5.78 7.35
CA PRO A 29 7.51 -4.43 6.92
C PRO A 29 8.82 -3.60 6.86
N PRO A 30 8.92 -2.61 5.95
CA PRO A 30 10.05 -1.69 5.93
C PRO A 30 10.34 -1.08 7.30
N GLU A 31 11.62 -0.92 7.63
CA GLU A 31 12.03 -0.40 8.93
C GLU A 31 11.47 1.01 9.17
N GLY A 32 10.82 1.21 10.33
CA GLY A 32 10.21 2.48 10.71
C GLY A 32 8.86 2.78 10.01
N LEU A 33 8.29 1.82 9.29
CA LEU A 33 6.92 1.91 8.79
C LEU A 33 5.92 1.59 9.90
N ASP A 34 5.42 2.63 10.57
CA ASP A 34 4.42 2.53 11.64
C ASP A 34 2.99 2.48 11.09
N ALA A 35 2.74 1.55 10.15
CA ALA A 35 1.41 1.30 9.59
C ALA A 35 0.61 0.33 10.47
N THR A 36 -0.69 0.57 10.65
CA THR A 36 -1.56 -0.31 11.43
C THR A 36 -2.22 -1.40 10.61
N GLU A 37 -2.35 -1.17 9.30
CA GLU A 37 -3.00 -2.10 8.39
C GLU A 37 -2.60 -1.79 6.94
N LEU A 38 -2.47 -2.85 6.14
CA LEU A 38 -2.25 -2.78 4.70
C LEU A 38 -3.30 -3.66 4.01
N VAL A 39 -4.07 -3.06 3.10
CA VAL A 39 -5.02 -3.75 2.22
C VAL A 39 -4.56 -3.58 0.79
N VAL A 40 -4.45 -4.69 0.06
CA VAL A 40 -4.14 -4.69 -1.37
C VAL A 40 -5.34 -5.21 -2.15
N LEU A 41 -5.86 -4.39 -3.05
CA LEU A 41 -6.89 -4.75 -4.02
C LEU A 41 -6.23 -4.99 -5.37
N HIS A 42 -6.64 -6.02 -6.09
CA HIS A 42 -6.17 -6.30 -7.44
C HIS A 42 -7.36 -6.45 -8.37
N ASP A 43 -7.32 -5.71 -9.48
CA ASP A 43 -8.22 -5.86 -10.62
C ASP A 43 -7.43 -6.57 -11.73
N PRO A 44 -7.64 -7.90 -11.91
CA PRO A 44 -6.93 -8.66 -12.93
C PRO A 44 -7.42 -8.35 -14.36
N GLU A 45 -8.61 -7.78 -14.54
CA GLU A 45 -9.15 -7.48 -15.87
C GLU A 45 -8.51 -6.20 -16.44
N SER A 46 -8.27 -5.19 -15.59
CA SER A 46 -7.63 -3.94 -16.00
C SER A 46 -6.14 -3.86 -15.68
N GLU A 47 -5.55 -4.93 -15.15
CA GLU A 47 -4.16 -5.00 -14.69
C GLU A 47 -3.79 -3.87 -13.70
N LYS A 48 -4.68 -3.60 -12.74
CA LYS A 48 -4.51 -2.53 -11.75
C LYS A 48 -4.47 -3.07 -10.34
N SER A 49 -3.80 -2.33 -9.46
CA SER A 49 -3.86 -2.60 -8.02
C SER A 49 -3.99 -1.32 -7.22
N LEU A 50 -4.69 -1.41 -6.08
CA LEU A 50 -4.72 -0.37 -5.06
C LEU A 50 -4.06 -0.91 -3.79
N ALA A 51 -3.05 -0.22 -3.29
CA ALA A 51 -2.54 -0.44 -1.94
C ALA A 51 -3.08 0.65 -1.02
N ILE A 52 -3.69 0.24 0.08
CA ILE A 52 -4.26 1.12 1.10
C ILE A 52 -3.50 0.86 2.40
N VAL A 53 -2.75 1.85 2.85
CA VAL A 53 -1.96 1.77 4.09
C VAL A 53 -2.56 2.71 5.12
N PHE A 54 -2.80 2.22 6.32
CA PHE A 54 -3.42 2.99 7.39
C PHE A 54 -2.43 3.40 8.46
N PHE A 55 -2.60 4.62 8.97
CA PHE A 55 -1.77 5.24 10.01
C PHE A 55 -2.65 5.87 11.08
N GLU A 56 -2.19 5.89 12.34
CA GLU A 56 -2.94 6.49 13.46
C GLU A 56 -2.72 7.99 13.64
N THR A 57 -1.56 8.49 13.19
CA THR A 57 -1.11 9.87 13.40
C THR A 57 -0.52 10.45 12.13
N ASP A 58 -0.53 11.79 12.01
CA ASP A 58 0.10 12.49 10.88
C ASP A 58 1.61 12.28 10.81
N GLU A 59 2.26 12.08 11.96
CA GLU A 59 3.69 11.77 12.01
C GLU A 59 4.00 10.38 11.43
N ALA A 60 3.22 9.37 11.82
CA ALA A 60 3.33 8.03 11.25
C ALA A 60 3.04 8.05 9.75
N TYR A 61 2.02 8.79 9.30
CA TYR A 61 1.75 8.99 7.87
C TYR A 61 2.94 9.60 7.15
N ARG A 62 3.48 10.72 7.63
CA ARG A 62 4.59 11.43 6.97
C ARG A 62 5.83 10.55 6.83
N ARG A 63 6.21 9.86 7.92
CA ARG A 63 7.35 8.93 7.89
C ARG A 63 7.10 7.75 6.95
N GLY A 64 5.91 7.16 7.01
CA GLY A 64 5.52 6.06 6.13
C GLY A 64 5.47 6.48 4.66
N ASP A 65 5.00 7.69 4.37
CA ASP A 65 4.96 8.24 3.01
C ASP A 65 6.38 8.38 2.43
N GLU A 66 7.32 8.94 3.18
CA GLU A 66 8.74 9.04 2.78
C GLU A 66 9.37 7.66 2.51
N ILE A 67 9.15 6.69 3.42
CA ILE A 67 9.67 5.32 3.28
C ILE A 67 9.09 4.63 2.04
N LEU A 68 7.77 4.71 1.87
CA LEU A 68 7.07 4.02 0.78
C LEU A 68 7.30 4.72 -0.57
N ASP A 69 7.50 6.03 -0.59
CA ASP A 69 7.83 6.75 -1.82
C ASP A 69 9.25 6.41 -2.31
N ALA A 70 10.19 6.21 -1.38
CA ALA A 70 11.55 5.80 -1.67
C ALA A 70 11.70 4.34 -2.13
N MET A 71 10.65 3.52 -2.04
CA MET A 71 10.70 2.13 -2.50
C MET A 71 11.01 2.05 -4.01
N PRO A 72 12.01 1.23 -4.41
CA PRO A 72 12.29 0.96 -5.81
C PRO A 72 11.06 0.43 -6.56
N ALA A 73 10.92 0.78 -7.84
CA ALA A 73 9.80 0.32 -8.66
C ALA A 73 9.70 -1.23 -8.72
N GLY A 74 10.83 -1.93 -8.65
CA GLY A 74 10.88 -3.40 -8.62
C GLY A 74 10.25 -4.01 -7.35
N ASP A 75 10.21 -3.25 -6.26
CA ASP A 75 9.66 -3.71 -4.97
C ASP A 75 8.17 -3.36 -4.81
N THR A 76 7.60 -2.68 -5.81
CA THR A 76 6.17 -2.35 -5.87
C THR A 76 5.40 -3.36 -6.74
N PRO A 77 4.06 -3.46 -6.60
CA PRO A 77 3.26 -4.38 -7.41
C PRO A 77 3.31 -4.08 -8.92
N GLY A 78 3.62 -2.84 -9.30
CA GLY A 78 3.65 -2.39 -10.70
C GLY A 78 4.02 -0.92 -10.80
N LYS A 79 3.67 -0.27 -11.92
CA LYS A 79 3.99 1.15 -12.10
C LYS A 79 3.08 2.02 -11.23
N ARG A 80 3.65 2.77 -10.29
CA ARG A 80 2.91 3.74 -9.48
C ARG A 80 2.29 4.81 -10.38
N ALA A 81 0.97 4.94 -10.32
CA ALA A 81 0.19 5.90 -11.10
C ALA A 81 -0.28 7.10 -10.26
N SER A 82 -0.63 6.90 -8.99
CA SER A 82 -1.02 7.99 -8.08
C SER A 82 -0.78 7.63 -6.62
N VAL A 83 -0.62 8.65 -5.77
CA VAL A 83 -0.56 8.55 -4.31
C VAL A 83 -1.47 9.64 -3.75
N THR A 84 -2.40 9.25 -2.87
CA THR A 84 -3.35 10.20 -2.29
C THR A 84 -3.54 9.93 -0.80
N ARG A 85 -3.50 11.00 0.00
CA ARG A 85 -3.84 11.00 1.43
C ARG A 85 -5.35 11.16 1.62
N TYR A 86 -5.94 10.35 2.49
CA TYR A 86 -7.33 10.48 2.91
C TYR A 86 -7.44 10.46 4.44
N ASP A 87 -8.35 11.26 4.98
CA ASP A 87 -8.83 11.07 6.34
C ASP A 87 -9.88 9.95 6.32
N VAL A 88 -9.72 8.93 7.14
CA VAL A 88 -10.65 7.80 7.21
C VAL A 88 -11.90 8.27 7.96
N ALA A 89 -12.95 8.60 7.19
CA ALA A 89 -14.20 9.10 7.74
C ALA A 89 -15.00 8.03 8.52
N MET A 90 -14.93 6.76 8.08
CA MET A 90 -15.64 5.64 8.72
C MET A 90 -14.92 4.32 8.42
N ARG A 91 -14.89 3.42 9.41
CA ARG A 91 -14.50 2.02 9.26
C ARG A 91 -15.44 1.17 10.10
N MET A 92 -16.01 0.13 9.51
CA MET A 92 -16.93 -0.78 10.17
C MET A 92 -16.58 -2.21 9.81
N THR A 93 -16.44 -3.07 10.81
CA THR A 93 -16.31 -4.52 10.68
C THR A 93 -17.61 -5.15 11.15
N THR A 94 -18.25 -5.97 10.32
CA THR A 94 -19.51 -6.67 10.62
C THR A 94 -19.28 -8.14 10.91
#